data_AF-A0A3P7NZQ2-F1
#
_entry.id   AF-A0A3P7NZQ2-F1
#
_cell.length_a   1.000
_cell.length_b   1.000
_cell.length_c   1.000
_cell.angle_alpha   90.00
_cell.angle_beta   90.00
_cell.angle_gamma   90.00
#
_symmetry.space_group_name_H-M   'P 1'
#
loop_
_entity.id
_entity.type
_entity.pdbx_description
1 polymer ?
#
loop_
_entity_poly.entity_id
_entity_poly.type
_entity_poly.pdbx_seq_one_letter_code
_entity_poly.pdbx_strand_id
1 'polypeptide(L)'
;MEMIGTFEQPYLDIAVTHEELMERPPRERKYIEVSPEAIFSFTASLTPYPDFNQSPRNMYQCQMAKQTMGHSSYTWRHRADPKAYRLITPQSPLVRTKTYVKYDVDHYPLGFNAVVAVMSYTASCLIMHFENNLSLLMRTVCRPTS
;
A
#
# COMPACT_ATOMS: atom_id res chain seq x y z
N MET A 1 11.11 24.78 -7.32
CA MET A 1 10.77 23.86 -6.22
C MET A 1 11.77 24.10 -5.13
N GLU A 2 11.31 24.45 -3.94
CA GLU A 2 12.15 24.81 -2.79
C GLU A 2 12.02 23.73 -1.73
N MET A 3 13.14 23.39 -1.08
CA MET A 3 13.17 22.40 -0.01
C MET A 3 13.05 23.14 1.32
N ILE A 4 11.91 23.01 1.98
CA ILE A 4 11.61 23.68 3.25
C ILE A 4 12.06 22.77 4.40
N GLY A 5 12.84 23.32 5.34
CA GLY A 5 13.25 22.59 6.54
C GLY A 5 12.17 22.58 7.63
N THR A 6 12.27 21.63 8.58
CA THR A 6 11.31 21.51 9.70
C THR A 6 11.29 22.73 10.62
N PHE A 7 12.40 23.48 10.70
CA PHE A 7 12.45 24.74 11.46
C PHE A 7 11.75 25.91 10.77
N GLU A 8 11.63 25.88 9.45
CA GLU A 8 11.01 26.95 8.65
C GLU A 8 9.52 26.71 8.43
N GLN A 9 9.14 25.44 8.23
CA GLN A 9 7.76 25.00 8.01
C GLN A 9 6.71 25.64 8.96
N PRO A 10 6.92 25.76 10.29
CA PRO A 10 5.90 26.36 11.18
C PRO A 10 5.70 27.87 10.97
N TYR A 11 6.62 28.55 10.28
CA TYR A 11 6.51 29.97 9.97
C TYR A 11 5.97 30.24 8.56
N LEU A 12 5.67 29.18 7.80
CA LEU A 12 5.20 29.26 6.43
C LEU A 12 3.73 28.84 6.35
N ASP A 13 2.99 29.54 5.49
CA ASP A 13 1.64 29.16 5.13
C ASP A 13 1.68 28.39 3.80
N ILE A 14 1.38 27.10 3.86
CA ILE A 14 1.48 26.15 2.74
C ILE A 14 0.07 25.65 2.44
N ALA A 15 -0.41 25.86 1.21
CA ALA A 15 -1.70 25.32 0.78
C ALA A 15 -1.57 23.85 0.36
N VAL A 16 -2.57 23.02 0.66
CA VAL A 16 -2.56 21.59 0.27
C VAL A 16 -3.14 21.40 -1.13
N THR A 17 -4.17 22.18 -1.47
CA THR A 17 -4.84 22.12 -2.78
C THR A 17 -4.76 23.45 -3.51
N HIS A 18 -4.91 23.42 -4.83
CA HIS A 18 -4.92 24.65 -5.62
C HIS A 18 -6.13 25.53 -5.31
N GLU A 19 -7.28 24.93 -4.99
CA GLU A 19 -8.50 25.62 -4.60
C GLU A 19 -8.28 26.45 -3.32
N GLU A 20 -7.71 25.82 -2.30
CA GLU A 20 -7.33 26.48 -1.04
C GLU A 20 -6.34 27.64 -1.28
N LEU A 21 -5.39 27.47 -2.21
CA LEU A 21 -4.45 28.54 -2.57
C LEU A 21 -5.17 29.73 -3.23
N MET A 22 -6.20 29.47 -4.04
CA MET A 22 -6.96 30.52 -4.74
C MET A 22 -7.86 31.32 -3.82
N GLU A 23 -8.35 30.73 -2.72
CA GLU A 23 -9.13 31.44 -1.70
C GLU A 23 -8.29 32.51 -0.97
N ARG A 24 -6.97 32.32 -0.90
CA ARG A 24 -6.04 33.24 -0.24
C ARG A 24 -5.79 34.50 -1.09
N PRO A 25 -5.52 35.66 -0.46
CA PRO A 25 -5.19 36.88 -1.19
C PRO A 25 -3.88 36.73 -1.99
N PRO A 26 -3.71 37.41 -3.14
CA PRO A 26 -2.58 37.20 -4.03
C PRO A 26 -1.18 37.36 -3.39
N ARG A 27 -1.06 38.17 -2.33
CA ARG A 27 0.20 38.41 -1.62
C ARG A 27 0.67 37.23 -0.75
N GLU A 28 -0.24 36.32 -0.42
CA GLU A 28 -0.01 35.19 0.48
C GLU A 28 0.15 33.86 -0.26
N ARG A 29 -0.07 33.84 -1.59
CA ARG A 29 0.07 32.65 -2.44
C ARG A 29 1.54 32.33 -2.74
N LYS A 30 2.27 31.85 -1.75
CA LYS A 30 3.72 31.59 -1.87
C LYS A 30 4.06 30.11 -2.07
N TYR A 31 3.44 29.22 -1.29
CA TYR A 31 3.79 27.80 -1.25
C TYR A 31 2.55 26.93 -1.42
N ILE A 32 2.73 25.81 -2.11
CA ILE A 32 1.73 24.77 -2.30
C ILE A 32 2.41 23.40 -2.24
N GLU A 33 1.75 22.45 -1.62
CA GLU A 33 2.19 21.05 -1.63
C GLU A 33 2.21 20.49 -3.05
N VAL A 34 3.18 19.62 -3.34
CA VAL A 34 3.31 19.00 -4.67
C VAL A 34 2.11 18.08 -4.95
N SER A 35 1.71 17.34 -3.93
CA SER A 35 0.57 16.43 -3.97
C SER A 35 0.14 16.11 -2.53
N PRO A 36 -1.16 16.10 -2.20
CA PRO A 36 -1.64 15.75 -0.86
C PRO A 36 -1.22 14.33 -0.44
N GLU A 37 -1.01 13.41 -1.39
CA GLU A 37 -0.59 12.04 -1.12
C GLU A 37 0.90 11.92 -0.74
N ALA A 38 1.70 12.99 -0.87
CA ALA A 38 3.13 12.98 -0.56
C ALA A 38 3.45 12.86 0.93
N ILE A 39 2.46 13.07 1.80
CA ILE A 39 2.59 12.85 3.24
C ILE A 39 2.75 11.35 3.58
N PHE A 40 2.30 10.45 2.71
CA PHE A 40 2.31 9.02 2.98
C PHE A 40 3.68 8.38 2.72
N SER A 41 4.06 7.47 3.62
CA SER A 41 5.19 6.56 3.36
C SER A 41 4.89 5.61 2.19
N PHE A 42 5.93 4.98 1.65
CA PHE A 42 5.78 3.98 0.58
C PHE A 42 4.69 2.96 0.90
N THR A 43 4.74 2.31 2.06
CA THR A 43 3.78 1.26 2.43
C THR A 43 2.36 1.80 2.65
N ALA A 44 2.23 2.99 3.24
CA ALA A 44 0.93 3.63 3.44
C ALA A 44 0.28 4.03 2.09
N SER A 45 1.10 4.43 1.11
CA SER A 45 0.63 4.82 -0.22
C SER A 45 0.14 3.63 -1.08
N LEU A 46 0.40 2.40 -0.66
CA LEU A 46 -0.12 1.19 -1.32
C LEU A 46 -1.53 0.82 -0.84
N THR A 47 -2.00 1.42 0.25
CA THR A 47 -3.38 1.24 0.72
C THR A 47 -4.35 1.93 -0.24
N PRO A 48 -5.29 1.19 -0.87
CA PRO A 48 -6.35 1.83 -1.64
C PRO A 48 -7.31 2.54 -0.68
N TYR A 49 -7.70 3.77 -1.02
CA TYR A 49 -8.71 4.54 -0.28
C TYR A 49 -8.46 4.66 1.24
N PRO A 50 -7.28 5.13 1.68
CA PRO A 50 -6.94 5.19 3.09
C PRO A 50 -7.87 6.11 3.90
N ASP A 51 -8.45 7.13 3.26
CA ASP A 51 -9.31 8.14 3.91
C ASP A 51 -10.69 7.58 4.31
N PHE A 52 -11.12 6.48 3.67
CA PHE A 52 -12.38 5.79 3.98
C PHE A 52 -12.22 4.78 5.13
N ASN A 53 -11.01 4.68 5.69
CA ASN A 53 -10.67 3.71 6.71
C ASN A 53 -10.26 4.43 7.99
N GLN A 54 -10.55 3.80 9.12
CA GLN A 54 -10.08 4.32 10.40
C GLN A 54 -8.54 4.30 10.43
N SER A 55 -7.93 5.40 10.87
CA SER A 55 -6.48 5.56 10.93
C SER A 55 -5.71 4.38 11.57
N PRO A 56 -6.16 3.74 12.68
CA PRO A 56 -5.47 2.57 13.22
C PRO A 56 -5.45 1.37 12.26
N ARG A 57 -6.48 1.19 11.41
CA ARG A 57 -6.53 0.08 10.47
C ARG A 57 -5.49 0.24 9.34
N ASN A 58 -5.26 1.47 8.88
CA ASN A 58 -4.20 1.77 7.91
C ASN A 58 -2.81 1.46 8.49
N MET A 59 -2.60 1.75 9.78
CA MET A 59 -1.35 1.43 10.46
C MET A 59 -1.11 -0.08 10.56
N TYR A 60 -2.14 -0.87 10.90
CA TYR A 60 -2.02 -2.33 10.92
C TYR A 60 -1.65 -2.88 9.55
N GLN A 61 -2.27 -2.42 8.48
CA GLN A 61 -1.92 -2.86 7.14
C GLN A 61 -0.46 -2.52 6.80
N CYS A 62 0.04 -1.34 7.19
CA CYS A 62 1.45 -0.99 6.97
C CYS A 62 2.41 -1.97 7.66
N GLN A 63 2.04 -2.49 8.83
CA GLN A 63 2.83 -3.51 9.52
C GLN A 63 2.74 -4.87 8.81
N MET A 64 1.54 -5.27 8.38
CA MET A 64 1.33 -6.55 7.68
C MET A 64 1.99 -6.58 6.30
N ALA A 65 1.99 -5.46 5.58
CA ALA A 65 2.64 -5.32 4.28
C ALA A 65 4.16 -5.57 4.35
N LYS A 66 4.81 -5.22 5.48
CA LYS A 66 6.23 -5.52 5.71
C LYS A 66 6.50 -7.02 5.93
N GLN A 67 5.49 -7.77 6.36
CA GLN A 67 5.57 -9.21 6.58
C GLN A 67 5.09 -10.02 5.36
N THR A 68 4.63 -9.33 4.32
CA THR A 68 4.05 -9.98 3.14
C THR A 68 5.14 -10.65 2.29
N MET A 69 4.82 -11.83 1.77
CA MET A 69 5.69 -12.56 0.84
C MET A 69 5.55 -11.96 -0.57
N GLY A 70 6.66 -11.81 -1.28
CA GLY A 70 6.67 -11.25 -2.63
C GLY A 70 7.93 -11.60 -3.39
N HIS A 71 8.09 -11.08 -4.59
CA HIS A 71 9.39 -11.10 -5.25
C HIS A 71 10.25 -9.96 -4.70
N SER A 72 11.36 -10.29 -4.03
CA SER A 72 12.31 -9.29 -3.51
C SER A 72 13.40 -8.94 -4.53
N SER A 73 13.80 -9.89 -5.37
CA SER A 73 14.84 -9.70 -6.38
C SER A 73 14.69 -10.70 -7.54
N TYR A 74 15.07 -10.28 -8.74
CA TYR A 74 15.17 -11.14 -9.92
C TYR A 74 16.41 -12.06 -9.87
N THR A 75 17.46 -11.66 -9.15
CA THR A 75 18.72 -12.42 -9.04
C THR A 75 18.68 -13.50 -7.97
N TRP A 76 17.50 -13.86 -7.45
CA TRP A 76 17.34 -14.82 -6.35
C TRP A 76 18.01 -16.18 -6.62
N ARG A 77 18.09 -16.63 -7.89
CA ARG A 77 18.78 -17.87 -8.27
C ARG A 77 20.30 -17.84 -8.06
N HIS A 78 20.88 -16.64 -8.07
CA HIS A 78 22.32 -16.42 -7.94
C HIS A 78 22.70 -15.91 -6.54
N ARG A 79 21.71 -15.81 -5.64
CA ARG A 79 21.91 -15.35 -4.27
C ARG A 79 21.69 -16.50 -3.30
N ALA A 80 22.65 -16.72 -2.42
CA ALA A 80 22.52 -17.67 -1.33
C ALA A 80 21.93 -16.97 -0.09
N ASP A 81 20.69 -16.52 -0.18
CA ASP A 81 19.96 -16.01 0.99
C ASP A 81 19.49 -17.22 1.84
N PRO A 82 19.77 -17.27 3.15
CA PRO A 82 19.45 -18.45 3.98
C PRO A 82 17.94 -18.69 4.14
N LYS A 83 17.12 -17.66 3.86
CA LYS A 83 15.67 -17.73 3.95
C LYS A 83 15.05 -16.71 3.01
N ALA A 84 14.42 -17.19 1.94
CA ALA A 84 13.68 -16.37 1.01
C ALA A 84 12.28 -16.96 0.78
N TYR A 85 11.31 -16.07 0.62
CA TYR A 85 9.90 -16.40 0.47
C TYR A 85 9.36 -15.70 -0.77
N ARG A 86 8.66 -16.45 -1.61
CA ARG A 86 8.23 -15.95 -2.92
C ARG A 86 6.86 -16.51 -3.31
N LEU A 87 6.11 -15.69 -4.03
CA LEU A 87 4.86 -16.09 -4.68
C LEU A 87 5.16 -16.87 -5.97
N ILE A 88 4.42 -17.95 -6.20
CA ILE A 88 4.51 -18.77 -7.43
C ILE A 88 3.70 -18.10 -8.54
N THR A 89 2.48 -17.67 -8.23
CA THR A 89 1.55 -17.01 -9.15
C THR A 89 1.17 -15.62 -8.64
N PRO A 90 2.10 -14.65 -8.66
CA PRO A 90 1.77 -13.28 -8.34
C PRO A 90 0.75 -12.71 -9.34
N GLN A 91 -0.11 -11.81 -8.88
CA GLN A 91 -0.99 -11.02 -9.74
C GLN A 91 -0.94 -9.56 -9.35
N SER A 92 -1.02 -8.68 -10.34
CA SER A 92 -1.21 -7.25 -10.10
C SER A 92 -2.59 -7.01 -9.48
N PRO A 93 -2.68 -6.13 -8.46
CA PRO A 93 -3.97 -5.81 -7.86
C PRO A 93 -4.87 -5.12 -8.89
N LEU A 94 -6.18 -5.42 -8.82
CA LEU A 94 -7.19 -4.80 -9.68
C LEU A 94 -7.35 -3.30 -9.40
N VAL A 95 -7.26 -2.90 -8.13
CA VAL A 95 -7.30 -1.49 -7.70
C VAL A 95 -5.86 -1.03 -7.42
N ARG A 96 -5.39 -0.04 -8.17
CA ARG A 96 -4.02 0.49 -8.06
C ARG A 96 -4.03 1.95 -7.64
N THR A 97 -3.14 2.33 -6.71
CA THR A 97 -2.91 3.73 -6.35
C THR A 97 -1.97 4.39 -7.36
N LYS A 98 -2.00 5.73 -7.47
CA LYS A 98 -1.06 6.47 -8.33
C LYS A 98 0.40 6.12 -8.00
N THR A 99 0.67 5.95 -6.72
CA THR A 99 2.00 5.63 -6.18
C THR A 99 2.45 4.20 -6.52
N TYR A 100 1.51 3.24 -6.58
CA TYR A 100 1.79 1.88 -7.04
C TYR A 100 2.35 1.86 -8.47
N VAL A 101 1.74 2.65 -9.36
CA VAL A 101 2.19 2.78 -10.76
C VAL A 101 3.50 3.58 -10.84
N LYS A 102 3.63 4.67 -10.06
CA LYS A 102 4.85 5.49 -10.01
C LYS A 102 6.10 4.70 -9.63
N TYR A 103 5.98 3.79 -8.67
CA TYR A 103 7.09 2.94 -8.21
C TYR A 103 7.17 1.59 -8.93
N ASP A 104 6.34 1.38 -9.94
CA ASP A 104 6.35 0.18 -10.78
C ASP A 104 6.37 -1.14 -9.97
N VAL A 105 5.49 -1.19 -8.97
CA VAL A 105 5.39 -2.33 -8.03
C VAL A 105 4.92 -3.61 -8.73
N ASP A 106 4.43 -3.51 -9.97
CA ASP A 106 4.12 -4.66 -10.83
C ASP A 106 5.34 -5.56 -11.08
N HIS A 107 6.55 -4.99 -11.12
CA HIS A 107 7.79 -5.76 -11.26
C HIS A 107 8.18 -6.52 -9.98
N TYR A 108 7.65 -6.13 -8.82
CA TYR A 108 7.92 -6.77 -7.53
C TYR A 108 6.60 -7.13 -6.85
N PRO A 109 5.84 -8.09 -7.43
CA PRO A 109 4.49 -8.34 -6.99
C PRO A 109 4.47 -8.93 -5.57
N LEU A 110 3.55 -8.39 -4.76
CA LEU A 110 3.42 -8.67 -3.33
C LEU A 110 2.16 -9.48 -2.99
N GLY A 111 1.36 -9.90 -3.97
CA GLY A 111 0.12 -10.61 -3.69
C GLY A 111 -0.55 -11.24 -4.91
N PHE A 112 -1.80 -11.64 -4.71
CA PHE A 112 -2.70 -12.17 -5.74
C PHE A 112 -4.13 -11.67 -5.46
N ASN A 113 -5.00 -11.66 -6.48
CA ASN A 113 -6.39 -11.27 -6.30
C ASN A 113 -7.21 -12.47 -5.82
N ALA A 114 -8.00 -12.28 -4.75
CA ALA A 114 -8.92 -13.29 -4.23
C ALA A 114 -10.37 -12.82 -4.37
N VAL A 115 -11.27 -13.73 -4.76
CA VAL A 115 -12.71 -13.48 -4.75
C VAL A 115 -13.23 -13.72 -3.34
N VAL A 116 -13.79 -12.69 -2.72
CA VAL A 116 -14.33 -12.74 -1.36
C VAL A 116 -15.84 -12.49 -1.42
N ALA A 117 -16.62 -13.44 -0.89
CA ALA A 117 -18.06 -13.30 -0.70
C ALA A 117 -18.38 -13.10 0.78
N VAL A 118 -19.12 -12.04 1.11
CA VAL A 118 -19.55 -11.74 2.48
C VAL A 118 -21.03 -12.11 2.60
N MET A 119 -21.31 -13.28 3.18
CA MET A 119 -22.65 -13.81 3.36
C MET A 119 -22.78 -14.44 4.75
N SER A 120 -23.94 -14.34 5.39
CA SER A 120 -24.23 -15.06 6.64
C SER A 120 -24.79 -16.44 6.33
N TYR A 121 -23.96 -17.48 6.46
CA TYR A 121 -24.37 -18.88 6.31
C TYR A 121 -24.47 -19.56 7.69
N THR A 122 -25.68 -20.00 8.04
CA THR A 122 -26.02 -20.87 9.20
C THR A 122 -25.36 -20.53 10.56
N ALA A 123 -25.90 -19.54 11.28
CA ALA A 123 -25.81 -19.34 12.75
C ALA A 123 -24.44 -19.40 13.46
N SER A 124 -23.33 -19.62 12.77
CA SER A 124 -21.99 -19.37 13.26
C SER A 124 -21.64 -17.93 12.89
N CYS A 125 -21.30 -17.16 13.92
CA CYS A 125 -20.97 -15.75 13.87
C CYS A 125 -20.12 -15.36 12.65
N LEU A 126 -20.37 -14.16 12.12
CA LEU A 126 -19.69 -13.43 11.03
C LEU A 126 -18.17 -13.30 11.28
N ILE A 127 -17.48 -14.42 11.27
CA ILE A 127 -16.06 -14.54 11.05
C ILE A 127 -15.95 -14.91 9.58
N MET A 128 -15.06 -14.23 8.86
CA MET A 128 -14.68 -14.52 7.48
C MET A 128 -14.36 -16.02 7.35
N HIS A 129 -15.38 -16.85 7.15
CA HIS A 129 -15.20 -18.26 6.95
C HIS A 129 -14.78 -18.37 5.50
N PHE A 130 -13.46 -18.36 5.28
CA PHE A 130 -12.85 -18.91 4.09
C PHE A 130 -13.15 -20.42 4.10
N GLU A 131 -14.40 -20.81 3.79
CA GLU A 131 -14.75 -22.21 3.67
C GLU A 131 -13.97 -22.82 2.50
N ASN A 132 -13.17 -23.83 2.84
CA ASN A 132 -12.78 -24.94 1.99
C ASN A 132 -11.87 -24.67 0.78
N ASN A 133 -10.86 -23.80 0.88
CA ASN A 133 -9.71 -23.85 -0.06
C ASN A 133 -8.38 -23.26 0.46
N LEU A 134 -8.27 -22.87 1.74
CA LEU A 134 -7.05 -22.21 2.24
C LEU A 134 -5.80 -23.13 2.20
N SER A 135 -5.99 -24.44 2.41
CA SER A 135 -4.89 -25.42 2.33
C SER A 135 -4.41 -25.67 0.90
N LEU A 136 -5.30 -25.60 -0.10
CA LEU A 136 -4.95 -25.71 -1.51
C LEU A 136 -4.30 -24.42 -2.02
N LEU A 137 -4.87 -23.25 -1.65
CA LEU A 137 -4.39 -21.92 -1.99
C LEU A 137 -2.98 -21.66 -1.44
N MET A 138 -2.72 -21.97 -0.17
CA MET A 138 -1.37 -21.86 0.41
C MET A 138 -0.36 -22.80 -0.28
N ARG A 139 -0.78 -24.00 -0.73
CA ARG A 139 0.10 -24.99 -1.40
C ARG A 139 0.41 -24.67 -2.86
N THR A 140 -0.47 -23.95 -3.57
CA THR A 140 -0.26 -23.53 -4.97
C THR A 140 0.35 -22.14 -5.10
N VAL A 141 0.13 -21.24 -4.14
CA VAL A 141 0.51 -19.83 -4.25
C VAL A 141 1.86 -19.50 -3.60
N CYS A 142 2.20 -20.17 -2.49
CA CYS A 142 3.38 -19.83 -1.69
C CYS A 142 4.20 -21.09 -1.38
N ARG A 143 5.46 -21.14 -1.82
CA ARG A 143 6.41 -22.15 -1.33
C ARG A 143 7.66 -21.49 -0.76
N PRO A 144 8.20 -22.02 0.37
CA PRO A 144 9.57 -21.70 0.76
C PRO A 144 10.51 -22.21 -0.33
N THR A 145 11.41 -21.36 -0.80
CA THR A 145 12.54 -21.82 -1.63
C THR A 145 13.52 -22.54 -0.70
N SER A 146 13.92 -23.75 -1.11
CA SER A 146 14.87 -24.62 -0.40
C SER A 146 16.27 -24.05 -0.42
#